data_AF-A0A9P7Y3E1-F1
#
_entry.id   AF-A0A9P7Y3E1-F1
#
_cell.length_a   1.000
_cell.length_b   1.000
_cell.length_c   1.000
_cell.angle_alpha   90.00
_cell.angle_beta   90.00
_cell.angle_gamma   90.00
#
_symmetry.space_group_name_H-M   'P 1'
#
loop_
_entity.id
_entity.type
_entity.pdbx_description
1 polymer ?
#
loop_
_entity_poly.entity_id
_entity_poly.type
_entity_poly.pdbx_seq_one_letter_code
_entity_poly.pdbx_strand_id
1 'polypeptide(L)'
;MYPERLHALGMTMVYSRSLQTLTTLSLARSPAYATRFHLATGEFADLSGLPPTQASLNAIDGLAGAVDPTTNHVYIPGTYAGGTLMLDYDIVSKTATTQPMPVVANNSSWSGYTFVWNEARESFFLWGGRGSTGSSYFFEFKPRSANTWTKLDTRTIQQENDKLQGQYRWFTTFTQKCGHCPMCLMTTSLQQRKQNQQRQDQEAQGLG
;
A
#
# COMPACT_ATOMS: atom_id res chain seq x y z
N MET A 1 27.98 -11.49 -5.35
CA MET A 1 28.34 -10.32 -6.17
C MET A 1 27.06 -9.51 -6.39
N TYR A 2 27.07 -8.20 -6.13
CA TYR A 2 25.88 -7.36 -6.33
C TYR A 2 25.69 -7.09 -7.82
N PRO A 3 24.45 -7.10 -8.35
CA PRO A 3 24.22 -6.68 -9.71
C PRO A 3 24.63 -5.20 -9.84
N GLU A 4 25.49 -4.88 -10.81
CA GLU A 4 25.97 -3.51 -11.09
C GLU A 4 24.84 -2.50 -11.30
N ARG A 5 23.62 -2.99 -11.53
CA ARG A 5 22.44 -2.22 -11.90
C ARG A 5 21.60 -1.76 -10.71
N LEU A 6 21.92 -2.09 -9.45
CA LEU A 6 21.18 -1.58 -8.29
C LEU A 6 21.48 -0.08 -8.05
N HIS A 7 20.77 0.79 -8.76
CA HIS A 7 20.83 2.24 -8.56
C HIS A 7 19.64 2.73 -7.73
N ALA A 8 19.87 3.65 -6.79
CA ALA A 8 18.86 4.06 -5.81
C ALA A 8 17.68 4.92 -6.33
N LEU A 9 17.70 5.39 -7.58
CA LEU A 9 16.71 6.34 -8.10
C LEU A 9 15.58 5.63 -8.86
N GLY A 10 14.33 5.94 -8.50
CA GLY A 10 13.14 5.51 -9.25
C GLY A 10 12.84 4.01 -9.18
N MET A 11 13.34 3.32 -8.16
CA MET A 11 13.06 1.91 -7.94
C MET A 11 11.83 1.72 -7.05
N THR A 12 11.04 0.68 -7.37
CA THR A 12 10.14 0.08 -6.40
C THR A 12 10.73 -1.24 -5.91
N MET A 13 10.62 -1.49 -4.61
CA MET A 13 10.98 -2.77 -4.01
C MET A 13 9.71 -3.41 -3.45
N VAL A 14 9.51 -4.68 -3.77
CA VAL A 14 8.36 -5.44 -3.30
C VAL A 14 8.83 -6.74 -2.67
N TYR A 15 8.19 -7.11 -1.57
CA TYR A 15 8.46 -8.35 -0.85
C TYR A 15 7.39 -9.39 -1.21
N SER A 16 7.83 -10.58 -1.64
CA SER A 16 6.97 -11.77 -1.74
C SER A 16 7.29 -12.73 -0.60
N ARG A 17 6.29 -12.96 0.26
CA ARG A 17 6.39 -13.92 1.36
C ARG A 17 6.40 -15.36 0.86
N SER A 18 5.56 -15.68 -0.12
CA SER A 18 5.44 -17.05 -0.65
C SER A 18 6.71 -17.47 -1.38
N LEU A 19 7.36 -16.54 -2.10
CA LEU A 19 8.61 -16.80 -2.80
C LEU A 19 9.86 -16.52 -1.95
N GLN A 20 9.71 -15.97 -0.74
CA GLN A 20 10.81 -15.53 0.12
C GLN A 20 11.83 -14.64 -0.62
N THR A 21 11.33 -13.63 -1.33
CA THR A 21 12.16 -12.80 -2.20
C THR A 21 11.86 -11.31 -2.07
N LEU A 22 12.88 -10.49 -2.31
CA LEU A 22 12.74 -9.05 -2.55
C LEU A 22 12.93 -8.82 -4.05
N THR A 23 11.90 -8.30 -4.72
CA THR A 23 12.00 -7.93 -6.14
C THR A 23 12.12 -6.42 -6.25
N THR A 24 13.17 -5.95 -6.89
CA THR A 24 13.34 -4.54 -7.23
C THR A 24 13.05 -4.34 -8.71
N LEU A 25 12.19 -3.39 -9.04
CA LEU A 25 11.86 -3.01 -10.41
C LEU A 25 12.31 -1.57 -10.65
N SER A 26 13.03 -1.36 -11.75
CA SER A 26 13.46 -0.05 -12.22
C SER A 26 12.86 0.21 -13.60
N LEU A 27 11.74 0.93 -13.62
CA LEU A 27 11.02 1.29 -14.85
C LEU A 27 11.51 2.60 -15.48
N ALA A 28 12.22 3.44 -14.72
CA ALA A 28 12.68 4.76 -15.18
C ALA A 28 13.86 4.70 -16.17
N ARG A 29 14.47 3.53 -16.39
CA ARG A 29 15.65 3.36 -17.25
C ARG A 29 15.35 2.58 -18.53
N SER A 30 16.21 2.79 -19.53
CA SER A 30 16.23 2.02 -20.77
C SER A 30 17.46 1.10 -20.83
N PRO A 31 17.29 -0.21 -20.97
CA PRO A 31 16.03 -0.94 -20.83
C PRO A 31 15.53 -0.94 -19.38
N ALA A 32 14.22 -1.09 -19.18
CA ALA A 32 13.69 -1.38 -17.86
C ALA A 32 14.23 -2.74 -17.38
N TYR A 33 14.49 -2.88 -16.08
CA TYR A 33 14.96 -4.15 -15.53
C TYR A 33 14.31 -4.43 -14.18
N ALA A 34 14.19 -5.73 -13.87
CA ALA A 34 13.83 -6.23 -12.56
C ALA A 34 14.90 -7.21 -12.09
N THR A 35 15.25 -7.14 -10.82
CA THR A 35 16.12 -8.13 -10.18
C THR A 35 15.45 -8.64 -8.92
N ARG A 36 15.70 -9.91 -8.61
CA ARG A 36 15.13 -10.62 -7.47
C ARG A 36 16.26 -11.04 -6.56
N PHE A 37 16.13 -10.71 -5.28
CA PHE A 37 17.00 -11.21 -4.23
C PHE A 37 16.29 -12.34 -3.48
N HIS A 38 16.89 -13.53 -3.48
CA HIS A 38 16.39 -14.70 -2.77
C HIS A 38 16.86 -14.67 -1.31
N LEU A 39 15.93 -14.58 -0.36
CA LEU A 39 16.28 -14.44 1.06
C LEU A 39 16.94 -15.70 1.63
N ALA A 40 16.57 -16.88 1.10
CA ALA A 40 17.10 -18.16 1.57
C ALA A 40 18.57 -18.39 1.16
N THR A 41 18.93 -17.99 -0.06
CA THR A 41 20.27 -18.24 -0.62
C THR A 41 21.18 -17.01 -0.53
N GLY A 42 20.60 -15.81 -0.35
CA GLY A 42 21.35 -14.56 -0.42
C GLY A 42 21.81 -14.20 -1.83
N GLU A 43 21.18 -14.77 -2.86
CA GLU A 43 21.57 -14.61 -4.26
C GLU A 43 20.63 -13.69 -5.03
N PHE A 44 21.20 -12.97 -6.00
CA PHE A 44 20.45 -12.18 -6.97
C PHE A 44 20.17 -12.99 -8.23
N ALA A 45 18.98 -12.84 -8.77
CA ALA A 45 18.55 -13.40 -10.03
C ALA A 45 17.90 -12.31 -10.90
N ASP A 46 18.36 -12.18 -12.13
CA ASP A 46 17.75 -11.25 -13.08
C ASP A 46 16.38 -11.76 -13.55
N LEU A 47 15.39 -10.88 -13.49
CA LEU A 47 14.07 -11.12 -14.04
C LEU A 47 14.02 -10.51 -15.44
N SER A 48 14.51 -11.28 -16.40
CA SER A 48 14.25 -11.02 -17.82
C SER A 48 12.73 -11.01 -18.07
N GLY A 49 12.24 -10.11 -18.92
CA GLY A 49 10.82 -10.08 -19.30
C GLY A 49 10.00 -8.90 -18.76
N LEU A 50 10.61 -7.87 -18.19
CA LEU A 50 9.91 -6.58 -18.17
C LEU A 50 9.63 -6.15 -19.62
N PRO A 51 8.46 -5.54 -19.89
CA PRO A 51 7.99 -5.31 -21.25
C PRO A 51 9.04 -4.52 -22.06
N PRO A 52 9.38 -5.00 -23.28
CA PRO A 52 10.55 -4.52 -24.03
C PRO A 52 10.41 -3.09 -24.58
N THR A 53 9.20 -2.53 -24.60
CA THR A 53 8.95 -1.24 -25.26
C THR A 53 8.64 -0.15 -24.25
N GLN A 54 9.69 0.60 -23.92
CA GLN A 54 9.65 1.87 -23.19
C GLN A 54 8.76 2.93 -23.86
N ALA A 55 8.34 2.73 -25.12
CA ALA A 55 7.57 3.70 -25.90
C ALA A 55 6.25 4.16 -25.24
N SER A 56 5.77 3.45 -24.22
CA SER A 56 4.56 3.80 -23.47
C SER A 56 4.78 4.05 -21.98
N LEU A 57 6.01 3.88 -21.47
CA LEU A 57 6.37 4.22 -20.09
C LEU A 57 6.71 5.71 -20.02
N ASN A 58 5.89 6.49 -19.33
CA ASN A 58 6.33 7.81 -18.93
C ASN A 58 7.42 7.61 -17.89
N ALA A 59 8.65 8.02 -18.19
CA ALA A 59 9.77 8.00 -17.25
C ALA A 59 9.50 9.02 -16.14
N ILE A 60 8.66 8.64 -15.19
CA ILE A 60 8.28 9.42 -14.03
C ILE A 60 9.07 8.85 -12.86
N ASP A 61 9.87 9.69 -12.22
CA ASP A 61 10.56 9.31 -10.99
C ASP A 61 9.57 9.09 -9.84
N GLY A 62 9.89 8.15 -8.96
CA GLY A 62 9.11 7.91 -7.74
C GLY A 62 7.82 7.11 -7.96
N LEU A 63 7.84 6.14 -8.87
CA LEU A 63 6.78 5.15 -9.00
C LEU A 63 6.86 4.17 -7.83
N ALA A 64 5.76 4.05 -7.08
CA ALA A 64 5.58 3.02 -6.06
C ALA A 64 4.82 1.84 -6.67
N GLY A 65 5.26 0.62 -6.37
CA GLY A 65 4.58 -0.62 -6.70
C GLY A 65 4.33 -1.47 -5.46
N ALA A 66 3.32 -2.33 -5.53
CA ALA A 66 2.97 -3.25 -4.45
C ALA A 66 2.67 -4.64 -5.00
N VAL A 67 2.87 -5.67 -4.17
CA VAL A 67 2.63 -7.07 -4.53
C VAL A 67 1.33 -7.56 -3.90
N ASP A 68 0.55 -8.31 -4.68
CA ASP A 68 -0.48 -9.21 -4.14
C ASP A 68 0.24 -10.48 -3.65
N PRO A 69 0.33 -10.70 -2.33
CA PRO A 69 1.11 -11.80 -1.76
C PRO A 69 0.55 -13.19 -2.10
N THR A 70 -0.71 -13.26 -2.54
CA THR A 70 -1.38 -14.53 -2.85
C THR A 70 -1.14 -14.98 -4.29
N THR A 71 -0.98 -14.04 -5.22
CA THR A 71 -0.78 -14.32 -6.65
C THR A 71 0.65 -14.05 -7.11
N ASN A 72 1.43 -13.27 -6.34
CA ASN A 72 2.75 -12.75 -6.72
C ASN A 72 2.73 -11.79 -7.92
N HIS A 73 1.59 -11.16 -8.17
CA HIS A 73 1.52 -10.08 -9.14
C HIS A 73 2.01 -8.77 -8.51
N VAL A 74 2.85 -8.03 -9.26
CA VAL A 74 3.27 -6.66 -8.94
C VAL A 74 2.39 -5.69 -9.70
N TYR A 75 1.80 -4.76 -8.97
CA TYR A 75 1.01 -3.69 -9.54
C TYR A 75 1.76 -2.36 -9.40
N ILE A 76 1.92 -1.62 -10.50
CA ILE A 76 2.60 -0.31 -10.51
C ILE A 76 1.71 0.73 -11.22
N PRO A 77 0.98 1.57 -10.45
CA PRO A 77 0.07 2.58 -10.98
C PRO A 77 0.74 3.62 -11.89
N GLY A 78 -0.02 4.19 -12.83
CA GLY A 78 0.40 5.39 -13.57
C GLY A 78 1.61 5.22 -14.49
N THR A 79 2.01 3.98 -14.77
CA THR A 79 3.22 3.66 -15.53
C THR A 79 3.03 3.80 -17.04
N TYR A 80 1.81 3.62 -17.55
CA TYR A 80 1.55 3.49 -18.99
C TYR A 80 0.56 4.53 -19.54
N ALA A 81 0.71 4.85 -20.83
CA ALA A 81 -0.24 5.60 -21.64
C ALA A 81 -0.69 6.94 -21.00
N GLY A 82 0.26 7.81 -20.65
CA GLY A 82 -0.12 9.09 -20.04
C GLY A 82 -0.68 8.92 -18.63
N GLY A 83 -0.23 7.91 -17.87
CA GLY A 83 -0.67 7.62 -16.50
C GLY A 83 -2.08 7.04 -16.39
N THR A 84 -2.71 6.65 -17.50
CA THR A 84 -4.07 6.09 -17.52
C THR A 84 -4.11 4.58 -17.31
N LEU A 85 -2.95 3.93 -17.30
CA LEU A 85 -2.80 2.50 -17.13
C LEU A 85 -1.81 2.17 -16.00
N MET A 86 -2.10 1.06 -15.31
CA MET A 86 -1.28 0.42 -14.29
C MET A 86 -0.61 -0.81 -14.88
N LEU A 87 0.68 -1.01 -14.59
CA LEU A 87 1.37 -2.25 -14.90
C LEU A 87 0.88 -3.35 -13.96
N ASP A 88 0.63 -4.52 -14.52
CA ASP A 88 0.36 -5.77 -13.81
C ASP A 88 1.40 -6.80 -14.29
N TYR A 89 2.37 -7.10 -13.43
CA TYR A 89 3.50 -7.98 -13.73
C TYR A 89 3.46 -9.23 -12.88
N ASP A 90 3.35 -10.39 -13.54
CA ASP A 90 3.45 -11.69 -12.88
C ASP A 90 4.93 -12.07 -12.71
N ILE A 91 5.37 -12.11 -11.44
CA ILE A 91 6.73 -12.48 -11.04
C ILE A 91 7.09 -13.92 -11.44
N VAL A 92 6.12 -14.83 -11.46
CA VAL A 92 6.33 -16.26 -11.71
C VAL A 92 6.45 -16.51 -13.21
N SER A 93 5.46 -16.09 -14.00
CA SER A 93 5.48 -16.27 -15.46
C SER A 93 6.37 -15.27 -16.19
N LYS A 94 6.81 -14.20 -15.50
CA LYS A 94 7.60 -13.09 -16.05
C LYS A 94 6.87 -12.37 -17.19
N THR A 95 5.55 -12.28 -17.11
CA THR A 95 4.72 -11.61 -18.11
C THR A 95 4.18 -10.28 -17.57
N ALA A 96 4.01 -9.32 -18.47
CA ALA A 96 3.47 -8.00 -18.15
C ALA A 96 2.21 -7.74 -18.95
N THR A 97 1.19 -7.24 -18.26
CA THR A 97 -0.06 -6.75 -18.82
C THR A 97 -0.37 -5.36 -18.24
N THR A 98 -1.47 -4.75 -18.66
CA THR A 98 -1.89 -3.43 -18.17
C THR A 98 -3.34 -3.45 -17.73
N GLN A 99 -3.63 -2.73 -16.66
CA GLN A 99 -4.97 -2.52 -16.11
C GLN A 99 -5.36 -1.03 -16.21
N PRO A 100 -6.64 -0.69 -16.40
CA PRO A 100 -7.08 0.70 -16.35
C PRO A 100 -6.88 1.32 -14.97
N MET A 101 -6.46 2.58 -14.92
CA MET A 101 -6.43 3.41 -13.71
C MET A 101 -7.79 4.07 -13.47
N PRO A 102 -8.10 4.52 -12.24
CA PRO A 102 -9.29 5.33 -12.01
C PRO A 102 -9.23 6.59 -12.87
N VAL A 103 -10.37 6.99 -13.45
CA VAL A 103 -10.46 8.22 -14.22
C VAL A 103 -10.43 9.39 -13.25
N VAL A 104 -9.29 10.09 -13.17
CA VAL A 104 -9.21 11.43 -12.57
C VAL A 104 -8.85 12.45 -13.64
N ALA A 105 -9.28 13.70 -13.42
CA ALA A 105 -9.21 14.78 -14.41
C ALA A 105 -7.79 15.06 -14.95
N ASN A 106 -6.72 14.55 -14.31
CA ASN A 106 -5.35 14.65 -14.81
C ASN A 106 -4.50 13.45 -14.35
N ASN A 107 -4.53 12.35 -15.12
CA ASN A 107 -3.74 11.14 -14.86
C ASN A 107 -2.26 11.25 -15.30
N SER A 108 -1.91 12.22 -16.16
CA SER A 108 -0.62 12.23 -16.87
C SER A 108 0.57 12.77 -16.09
N SER A 109 0.34 13.24 -14.86
CA SER A 109 1.37 13.86 -14.02
C SER A 109 1.56 13.19 -12.66
N TRP A 110 1.00 12.00 -12.46
CA TRP A 110 1.00 11.34 -11.14
C TRP A 110 2.33 10.70 -10.80
N SER A 111 3.00 11.26 -9.79
CA SER A 111 4.28 10.76 -9.24
C SER A 111 4.32 10.89 -7.72
N GLY A 112 5.21 10.14 -7.06
CA GLY A 112 5.41 10.23 -5.61
C GLY A 112 4.16 9.87 -4.79
N TYR A 113 3.24 9.11 -5.38
CA TYR A 113 2.08 8.58 -4.69
C TYR A 113 2.48 7.45 -3.74
N THR A 114 1.60 7.12 -2.79
CA THR A 114 1.74 5.92 -1.96
C THR A 114 0.81 4.84 -2.47
N PHE A 115 1.35 3.63 -2.64
CA PHE A 115 0.60 2.47 -3.09
C PHE A 115 0.97 1.25 -2.24
N VAL A 116 -0.02 0.67 -1.54
CA VAL A 116 0.22 -0.42 -0.58
C VAL A 116 -0.86 -1.48 -0.68
N TRP A 117 -0.47 -2.72 -0.36
CA TRP A 117 -1.40 -3.83 -0.17
C TRP A 117 -2.04 -3.78 1.22
N ASN A 118 -3.34 -4.09 1.28
CA ASN A 118 -4.10 -4.28 2.51
C ASN A 118 -4.54 -5.74 2.62
N GLU A 119 -3.95 -6.47 3.57
CA GLU A 119 -4.23 -7.89 3.77
C GLU A 119 -5.70 -8.17 4.15
N ALA A 120 -6.28 -7.35 5.02
CA ALA A 120 -7.63 -7.58 5.55
C ALA A 120 -8.74 -7.41 4.49
N ARG A 121 -8.52 -6.56 3.50
CA ARG A 121 -9.47 -6.28 2.41
C ARG A 121 -9.09 -6.96 1.10
N GLU A 122 -7.93 -7.61 1.07
CA GLU A 122 -7.36 -8.22 -0.12
C GLU A 122 -7.32 -7.28 -1.32
N SER A 123 -6.89 -6.05 -1.07
CA SER A 123 -6.96 -4.95 -2.02
C SER A 123 -5.76 -4.02 -1.90
N PHE A 124 -5.58 -3.14 -2.88
CA PHE A 124 -4.56 -2.11 -2.84
C PHE A 124 -5.16 -0.76 -2.55
N PHE A 125 -4.41 0.06 -1.82
CA PHE A 125 -4.74 1.44 -1.56
C PHE A 125 -3.78 2.37 -2.26
N LEU A 126 -4.34 3.42 -2.85
CA LEU A 126 -3.61 4.46 -3.58
C LEU A 126 -4.02 5.84 -3.07
N TRP A 127 -3.05 6.66 -2.66
CA TRP A 127 -3.29 8.05 -2.25
C TRP A 127 -2.02 8.90 -2.35
N GLY A 128 -2.21 10.22 -2.28
CA GLY A 128 -1.11 11.18 -2.26
C GLY A 128 -0.29 11.20 -3.55
N GLY A 129 0.75 12.03 -3.58
CA GLY A 129 1.54 12.26 -4.79
C GLY A 129 1.44 13.69 -5.28
N ARG A 130 2.23 13.99 -6.31
CA ARG A 130 2.37 15.31 -6.91
C ARG A 130 1.59 15.32 -8.22
N GLY A 131 0.81 16.39 -8.45
CA GLY A 131 -0.02 16.57 -9.64
C GLY A 131 -1.33 17.31 -9.33
N SER A 132 -1.99 17.85 -10.35
CA SER A 132 -3.23 18.64 -10.21
C SER A 132 -4.47 17.73 -10.17
N THR A 133 -4.61 16.91 -9.15
CA THR A 133 -5.86 16.18 -8.92
C THR A 133 -6.77 17.06 -8.09
N GLY A 134 -7.77 17.68 -8.73
CA GLY A 134 -8.62 18.73 -8.16
C GLY A 134 -9.45 18.38 -6.91
N SER A 135 -9.28 17.21 -6.28
CA SER A 135 -9.79 16.87 -4.93
C SER A 135 -9.11 15.59 -4.38
N SER A 136 -9.04 15.44 -3.06
CA SER A 136 -8.50 14.26 -2.33
C SER A 136 -8.91 12.93 -2.97
N TYR A 137 -7.93 12.02 -3.11
CA TYR A 137 -7.98 10.91 -4.07
C TYR A 137 -7.51 9.59 -3.44
N PHE A 138 -8.17 9.21 -2.35
CA PHE A 138 -7.98 7.88 -1.76
C PHE A 138 -8.77 6.85 -2.57
N PHE A 139 -8.07 5.91 -3.19
CA PHE A 139 -8.65 4.86 -4.01
C PHE A 139 -8.31 3.47 -3.50
N GLU A 140 -9.21 2.54 -3.72
CA GLU A 140 -9.01 1.11 -3.52
C GLU A 140 -9.08 0.38 -4.86
N PHE A 141 -8.12 -0.50 -5.13
CA PHE A 141 -8.12 -1.42 -6.25
C PHE A 141 -8.31 -2.86 -5.78
N LYS A 142 -9.27 -3.58 -6.36
CA LYS A 142 -9.51 -5.00 -6.07
C LYS A 142 -9.12 -5.86 -7.27
N PRO A 143 -7.96 -6.53 -7.24
CA PRO A 143 -7.49 -7.34 -8.38
C PRO A 143 -8.38 -8.57 -8.63
N ARG A 144 -9.01 -9.11 -7.59
CA ARG A 144 -9.83 -10.33 -7.72
C ARG A 144 -11.31 -10.07 -8.05
N SER A 145 -11.81 -8.88 -7.75
CA SER A 145 -13.22 -8.52 -7.92
C SER A 145 -13.41 -7.69 -9.19
N ALA A 146 -13.02 -8.27 -10.33
CA ALA A 146 -13.11 -7.68 -11.66
C ALA A 146 -12.16 -6.50 -11.96
N ASN A 147 -11.00 -6.42 -11.28
CA ASN A 147 -10.01 -5.35 -11.50
C ASN A 147 -10.62 -3.95 -11.40
N THR A 148 -11.40 -3.74 -10.33
CA THR A 148 -12.17 -2.50 -10.16
C THR A 148 -11.49 -1.52 -9.22
N TRP A 149 -11.62 -0.24 -9.56
CA TRP A 149 -11.22 0.88 -8.71
C TRP A 149 -12.43 1.50 -8.03
N THR A 150 -12.33 1.75 -6.74
CA THR A 150 -13.35 2.44 -5.94
C THR A 150 -12.75 3.65 -5.27
N LYS A 151 -13.39 4.82 -5.41
CA LYS A 151 -13.02 6.01 -4.63
C LYS A 151 -13.51 5.84 -3.20
N LEU A 152 -12.60 5.97 -2.24
CA LEU A 152 -12.93 5.96 -0.82
C LEU A 152 -13.16 7.42 -0.36
N ASP A 153 -14.37 7.71 0.12
CA ASP A 153 -14.66 9.01 0.73
C ASP A 153 -14.15 9.05 2.17
N THR A 154 -13.37 10.08 2.50
CA THR A 154 -12.85 10.31 3.85
C THR A 154 -13.89 10.93 4.77
N ARG A 155 -15.00 11.46 4.23
CA ARG A 155 -16.08 12.09 5.03
C ARG A 155 -16.80 11.10 5.94
N THR A 156 -16.90 9.82 5.55
CA THR A 156 -17.58 8.81 6.35
C THR A 156 -16.82 8.49 7.63
N ILE A 157 -15.48 8.47 7.58
CA ILE A 157 -14.62 8.23 8.75
C ILE A 157 -14.70 9.42 9.72
N GLN A 158 -14.79 10.64 9.21
CA GLN A 158 -14.99 11.83 10.07
C GLN A 158 -16.36 11.78 10.76
N GLN A 159 -17.42 11.43 10.04
CA GLN A 159 -18.76 11.30 10.63
C GLN A 159 -18.87 10.15 11.64
N GLU A 160 -18.19 9.03 11.41
CA GLU A 160 -18.12 7.93 12.39
C GLU A 160 -17.30 8.31 13.62
N ASN A 161 -16.16 9.00 13.43
CA ASN A 161 -15.40 9.56 14.55
C ASN A 161 -16.19 10.62 15.32
N ASP A 162 -16.96 11.48 14.65
CA ASP A 162 -17.81 12.48 15.28
C ASP A 162 -18.98 11.83 16.03
N LYS A 163 -19.54 10.73 15.50
CA LYS A 163 -20.53 9.89 16.22
C LYS A 163 -19.93 9.24 17.46
N LEU A 164 -18.72 8.68 17.36
CA LEU A 164 -18.02 8.09 18.50
C LEU A 164 -17.67 9.16 19.54
N GLN A 165 -17.15 10.31 19.14
CA GLN A 165 -16.90 11.47 20.02
C GLN A 165 -18.18 11.97 20.71
N GLY A 166 -19.33 11.92 20.03
CA GLY A 166 -20.64 12.20 20.61
C GLY A 166 -21.10 11.15 21.64
N GLN A 167 -20.75 9.89 21.45
CA GLN A 167 -21.13 8.78 22.32
C GLN A 167 -20.23 8.67 23.57
N TYR A 168 -19.00 9.18 23.53
CA TYR A 168 -18.07 9.24 24.68
C TYR A 168 -18.14 10.55 25.48
N ARG A 169 -19.13 11.42 25.23
CA ARG A 169 -19.34 12.67 26.01
C ARG A 169 -19.67 12.48 27.49
N TRP A 170 -19.88 11.25 27.97
CA TRP A 170 -20.06 10.96 29.40
C TRP A 170 -18.75 10.68 30.15
N PHE A 171 -17.59 10.61 29.47
CA PHE A 171 -16.31 10.31 30.13
C PHE A 171 -15.30 11.48 30.11
N THR A 172 -15.68 12.65 29.60
CA THR A 172 -14.81 13.84 29.53
C THR A 172 -15.13 14.93 30.56
N THR A 173 -15.43 14.53 31.80
CA THR A 173 -15.48 15.45 32.95
C THR A 173 -14.63 14.93 34.12
N PHE A 174 -13.39 14.51 33.88
CA PHE A 174 -12.46 14.20 34.97
C PHE A 174 -11.00 14.64 34.78
N THR A 175 -10.72 15.54 33.83
CA THR A 175 -9.35 16.04 33.58
C THR A 175 -9.27 17.56 33.52
N GLN A 176 -9.97 18.26 34.42
CA GLN A 176 -9.78 19.70 34.64
C GLN A 176 -9.19 20.03 36.02
N LYS A 177 -8.41 19.12 36.61
CA LYS A 177 -7.50 19.42 37.74
C LYS A 177 -6.30 18.47 37.74
N CYS A 178 -5.36 18.64 36.82
CA CYS A 178 -3.94 18.31 37.01
C CYS A 178 -3.17 19.00 35.88
N GLY A 179 -2.47 20.08 36.20
CA GLY A 179 -1.58 20.76 35.27
C GLY A 179 -0.34 19.90 34.98
N HIS A 180 0.18 20.06 33.76
CA HIS A 180 1.52 19.67 33.30
C HIS A 180 1.82 18.17 33.10
N CYS A 181 1.59 17.66 31.86
CA CYS A 181 2.58 16.88 31.07
C CYS A 181 1.98 16.37 29.74
N PRO A 182 2.53 16.69 28.55
CA PRO A 182 2.05 16.12 27.29
C PRO A 182 2.99 14.99 26.82
N MET A 183 2.94 13.83 27.48
CA MET A 183 3.61 12.61 27.02
C MET A 183 3.02 11.39 27.75
N CYS A 184 1.72 11.13 27.54
CA CYS A 184 1.08 9.89 27.98
C CYS A 184 -0.30 9.75 27.31
N LEU A 185 -0.33 9.46 26.00
CA LEU A 185 -1.60 9.24 25.29
C LEU A 185 -1.43 8.31 24.08
N MET A 186 -0.78 7.15 24.26
CA MET A 186 -0.89 6.00 23.33
C MET A 186 -0.67 4.61 23.97
N THR A 187 -0.74 4.46 25.29
CA THR A 187 -0.56 3.15 25.96
C THR A 187 -1.81 2.62 26.67
N THR A 188 -2.82 3.46 26.92
CA THR A 188 -4.02 3.06 27.67
C THR A 188 -4.95 2.11 26.91
N SER A 189 -5.05 2.21 25.58
CA SER A 189 -6.02 1.38 24.83
C SER A 189 -5.65 -0.11 24.76
N LEU A 190 -4.36 -0.43 24.67
CA LEU A 190 -3.87 -1.82 24.64
C LEU A 190 -3.93 -2.46 26.02
N GLN A 191 -3.61 -1.71 27.07
CA GLN A 191 -3.61 -2.21 28.44
C GLN A 191 -5.05 -2.45 28.94
N GLN A 192 -5.98 -1.60 28.53
CA GLN A 192 -7.39 -1.74 28.87
C GLN A 192 -8.07 -2.89 28.11
N ARG A 193 -7.67 -3.14 26.84
CA ARG A 193 -8.09 -4.35 26.12
C ARG A 193 -7.61 -5.63 26.80
N LYS A 194 -6.35 -5.67 27.26
CA LYS A 194 -5.81 -6.83 27.99
C LYS A 194 -6.54 -7.07 29.32
N GLN A 195 -6.88 -6.02 30.06
CA GLN A 195 -7.63 -6.16 31.32
C GLN A 195 -9.08 -6.61 31.11
N ASN A 196 -9.74 -6.16 30.03
CA ASN A 196 -11.09 -6.61 29.71
C ASN A 196 -11.11 -8.07 29.25
N GLN A 197 -10.10 -8.51 28.49
CA GLN A 197 -9.95 -9.91 28.10
C GLN A 197 -9.76 -10.81 29.33
N GLN A 198 -8.86 -10.43 30.25
CA GLN A 198 -8.62 -11.20 31.47
C GLN A 198 -9.85 -11.32 32.37
N ARG A 199 -10.71 -10.30 32.39
CA ARG A 199 -11.95 -10.32 33.18
C ARG A 199 -12.99 -11.27 32.59
N GLN A 200 -13.13 -11.27 31.26
CA GLN A 200 -14.00 -12.21 30.56
C GLN A 200 -13.54 -13.66 30.73
N ASP A 201 -12.22 -13.90 30.69
CA ASP A 201 -11.66 -15.23 30.89
C ASP A 201 -11.87 -15.74 32.33
N GLN A 202 -11.85 -14.85 33.33
CA GLN A 202 -12.15 -15.18 34.73
C GLN A 202 -13.63 -15.46 34.97
N GLU A 203 -14.53 -14.70 34.34
CA GLU A 203 -15.97 -14.93 34.42
C GLU A 203 -16.38 -16.26 33.76
N ALA A 204 -15.72 -16.64 32.66
CA ALA A 204 -15.93 -17.92 31.99
C ALA A 204 -15.46 -19.13 32.82
N GLN A 205 -14.49 -18.95 33.72
CA GLN A 205 -13.96 -20.00 34.59
C GLN A 205 -14.71 -20.15 35.92
N GLY A 206 -15.55 -19.17 36.30
CA GLY A 206 -16.32 -19.18 37.55
C GLY A 206 -17.71 -19.82 37.47
N LEU A 207 -18.11 -20.34 36.30
CA LEU A 207 -19.43 -20.94 36.04
C LEU A 207 -19.39 -22.46 35.82
N GLY A 208 -18.30 -23.13 36.23
CA GLY A 208 -18.12 -24.59 36.19
C GLY A 208 -18.25 -25.24 37.55
#